data_AF-F4CM90-F1
#
_entry.id   AF-F4CM90-F1
#
_cell.length_a   1.000
_cell.length_b   1.000
_cell.length_c   1.000
_cell.angle_alpha   90.00
_cell.angle_beta   90.00
_cell.angle_gamma   90.00
#
_symmetry.space_group_name_H-M   'P 1'
#
loop_
_entity.id
_entity.type
_entity.pdbx_description
1 polymer ?
#
loop_
_entity_poly.entity_id
_entity_poly.type
_entity_poly.pdbx_seq_one_letter_code
_entity_poly.pdbx_strand_id
1 'polypeptide(L)'
;MSDRRRVSDVRLRVDFVACDGHALCAQLLPEVITLDEWGYPILANGRTSDPLPHSLLRLAQAAIDACPTLALQRDRQDSPRHPPPAAGV
;
A
#
# COMPACT_ATOMS: atom_id res chain seq x y z
N MET A 1 7.01 24.54 12.28
CA MET A 1 5.89 23.58 12.21
C MET A 1 5.62 23.19 10.76
N SER A 2 6.53 22.44 10.13
CA SER A 2 6.31 21.80 8.83
C SER A 2 6.91 20.39 8.87
N ASP A 3 6.57 19.68 9.95
CA ASP A 3 6.86 18.25 10.13
C ASP A 3 5.53 17.49 10.15
N ARG A 4 4.66 17.75 9.16
CA ARG A 4 3.59 16.82 8.82
C ARG A 4 4.25 15.64 8.13
N ARG A 5 4.89 14.79 8.95
CA ARG A 5 5.28 13.40 8.70
C ARG A 5 5.71 13.19 7.25
N ARG A 6 6.98 13.45 6.94
CA ARG A 6 7.56 13.32 5.59
C ARG A 6 6.91 12.12 4.88
N VAL A 7 6.06 12.39 3.90
CA VAL A 7 5.33 11.35 3.16
C VAL A 7 6.28 10.80 2.10
N SER A 8 6.31 9.49 1.92
CA SER A 8 7.07 8.84 0.84
C SER A 8 6.15 8.53 -0.34
N ASP A 9 6.71 8.24 -1.50
CA ASP A 9 5.92 7.81 -2.68
C ASP A 9 5.51 6.32 -2.62
N VAL A 10 5.88 5.61 -1.55
CA VAL A 10 5.58 4.18 -1.40
C VAL A 10 4.10 4.00 -1.13
N ARG A 11 3.44 3.16 -1.93
CA ARG A 11 2.08 2.67 -1.71
C ARG A 11 2.09 1.16 -1.55
N LEU A 12 1.07 0.63 -0.90
CA LEU A 12 0.77 -0.79 -0.84
C LEU A 12 -0.35 -1.13 -1.81
N ARG A 13 -0.32 -2.33 -2.35
CA ARG A 13 -1.38 -2.91 -3.17
C ARG A 13 -1.69 -4.32 -2.68
N VAL A 14 -2.97 -4.69 -2.73
CA VAL A 14 -3.44 -6.05 -2.48
C VAL A 14 -3.94 -6.70 -3.75
N ASP A 15 -3.47 -7.92 -4.01
CA ASP A 15 -4.11 -8.86 -4.92
C ASP A 15 -5.17 -9.69 -4.18
N PHE A 16 -6.44 -9.30 -4.31
CA PHE A 16 -7.56 -10.01 -3.69
C PHE A 16 -7.80 -11.41 -4.24
N VAL A 17 -7.30 -11.74 -5.43
CA VAL A 17 -7.46 -13.09 -6.00
C VAL A 17 -6.50 -14.07 -5.32
N ALA A 18 -5.31 -13.60 -4.95
CA ALA A 18 -4.30 -14.39 -4.25
C ALA A 18 -4.45 -14.33 -2.71
N CYS A 19 -5.31 -13.46 -2.18
CA CYS A 19 -5.46 -13.29 -0.74
C CYS A 19 -6.41 -14.35 -0.17
N ASP A 20 -5.95 -15.09 0.83
CA ASP A 20 -6.75 -16.11 1.53
C ASP A 20 -7.16 -15.68 2.97
N GLY A 21 -7.11 -14.39 3.30
CA GLY A 21 -7.63 -13.88 4.58
C GLY A 21 -6.79 -14.18 5.83
N HIS A 22 -5.47 -14.34 5.71
CA HIS A 22 -4.58 -14.66 6.85
C HIS A 22 -4.43 -13.57 7.93
N ALA A 23 -4.93 -12.36 7.70
CA ALA A 23 -4.95 -11.23 8.66
C ALA A 23 -3.59 -10.70 9.17
N LEU A 24 -2.45 -11.30 8.84
CA LEU A 24 -1.12 -10.86 9.33
C LEU A 24 -0.76 -9.42 8.93
N CYS A 25 -1.20 -8.99 7.75
CA CYS A 25 -0.97 -7.62 7.27
C CYS A 25 -1.62 -6.56 8.19
N ALA A 26 -2.84 -6.79 8.65
CA ALA A 26 -3.55 -5.89 9.56
C ALA A 26 -3.00 -5.96 11.00
N GLN A 27 -2.42 -7.09 11.41
CA GLN A 27 -1.74 -7.19 12.70
C GLN A 27 -0.43 -6.39 12.72
N LEU A 28 0.32 -6.40 11.61
CA LEU A 28 1.62 -5.73 11.51
C LEU A 28 1.53 -4.26 11.11
N LEU A 29 0.47 -3.87 10.40
CA LEU A 29 0.27 -2.51 9.91
C LEU A 29 -1.19 -2.03 10.08
N PRO A 30 -1.71 -2.00 11.32
CA PRO A 30 -3.10 -1.60 11.60
C PRO A 30 -3.39 -0.14 11.28
N GLU A 31 -2.37 0.71 11.15
CA GLU A 31 -2.52 2.12 10.78
C GLU A 31 -2.91 2.32 9.31
N VAL A 32 -2.75 1.29 8.47
CA VAL A 32 -2.99 1.36 7.01
C VAL A 32 -4.01 0.33 6.55
N ILE A 33 -4.03 -0.85 7.18
CA ILE A 33 -4.84 -1.99 6.77
C ILE A 33 -5.78 -2.36 7.89
N THR A 34 -7.08 -2.28 7.62
CA THR A 34 -8.12 -2.89 8.47
C THR A 34 -8.63 -4.16 7.79
N LEU A 35 -9.44 -4.94 8.50
CA LEU A 35 -10.08 -6.12 7.93
C LEU A 35 -11.59 -5.89 7.84
N ASP A 36 -12.20 -6.47 6.81
CA ASP A 36 -13.65 -6.65 6.77
C ASP A 36 -14.11 -7.80 7.68
N GLU A 37 -15.41 -8.06 7.66
CA GLU A 37 -16.05 -9.14 8.40
C GLU A 37 -15.63 -10.56 7.96
N TRP A 38 -15.00 -10.70 6.79
CA TRP A 38 -14.49 -11.96 6.25
C TRP A 38 -12.98 -12.11 6.43
N GLY A 39 -12.30 -11.12 7.01
CA GLY A 39 -10.84 -11.14 7.23
C GLY A 39 -10.03 -10.69 6.02
N TYR A 40 -10.64 -10.10 4.99
CA TYR A 40 -9.92 -9.53 3.86
C TYR A 40 -9.47 -8.10 4.15
N PRO A 41 -8.30 -7.69 3.63
CA PRO A 41 -7.76 -6.37 3.90
C PRO A 41 -8.53 -5.27 3.18
N ILE A 42 -8.89 -4.22 3.92
CA ILE A 42 -9.43 -2.98 3.39
C ILE A 42 -8.29 -1.95 3.35
N LEU A 43 -8.16 -1.28 2.20
CA LEU A 43 -7.26 -0.15 1.98
C LEU A 43 -8.07 1.10 1.61
N ALA A 44 -7.50 2.28 1.83
CA ALA A 44 -8.15 3.57 1.58
C ALA A 44 -8.71 3.71 0.15
N ASN A 45 -8.00 3.18 -0.87
CA ASN A 45 -8.43 3.22 -2.27
C ASN A 45 -8.89 1.83 -2.76
N GLY A 46 -9.48 1.02 -1.89
CA GLY A 46 -10.00 -0.32 -2.18
C GLY A 46 -8.89 -1.36 -2.37
N ARG A 47 -8.07 -1.21 -3.42
CA ARG A 47 -6.93 -2.12 -3.71
C ARG A 47 -5.56 -1.55 -3.39
N THR A 48 -5.46 -0.23 -3.21
CA THR A 48 -4.18 0.47 -3.03
C THR A 48 -4.27 1.40 -1.82
N SER A 49 -3.16 1.59 -1.10
CA SER A 49 -3.06 2.57 -0.01
C SER A 49 -2.81 3.99 -0.53
N ASP A 50 -2.98 4.97 0.35
CA ASP A 50 -2.33 6.27 0.18
C ASP A 50 -0.81 6.17 0.32
N PRO A 51 -0.05 7.19 -0.13
CA PRO A 51 1.39 7.19 0.05
C PRO A 51 1.74 7.12 1.54
N LEU A 52 2.63 6.21 1.87
CA LEU A 52 2.96 5.91 3.25
C LEU A 52 3.90 6.97 3.82
N PRO A 53 3.71 7.40 5.08
CA PRO A 53 4.72 8.19 5.76
C PRO A 53 5.99 7.37 6.03
N HIS A 54 7.16 8.03 6.04
CA HIS A 54 8.45 7.33 6.18
C HIS A 54 8.53 6.42 7.43
N SER A 55 7.88 6.80 8.53
CA SER A 55 7.88 6.01 9.77
C SER A 55 7.10 4.69 9.68
N LEU A 56 6.23 4.50 8.68
CA LEU A 56 5.55 3.23 8.44
C LEU A 56 6.28 2.32 7.46
N LEU A 57 7.35 2.78 6.80
CA LEU A 57 7.99 1.99 5.74
C LEU A 57 8.57 0.66 6.24
N ARG A 58 9.09 0.61 7.47
CA ARG A 58 9.58 -0.64 8.06
C ARG A 58 8.45 -1.62 8.38
N LEU A 59 7.34 -1.13 8.96
CA LEU A 59 6.17 -1.96 9.25
C LEU A 59 5.49 -2.44 7.97
N ALA A 60 5.43 -1.58 6.95
CA ALA A 60 4.93 -1.94 5.63
C ALA A 60 5.75 -3.04 4.97
N GLN A 61 7.08 -2.98 5.05
CA GLN A 61 7.92 -4.06 4.56
C GLN A 61 7.70 -5.35 5.34
N ALA A 62 7.64 -5.29 6.68
CA ALA A 62 7.36 -6.46 7.51
C ALA A 62 6.00 -7.10 7.18
N ALA A 63 4.96 -6.29 6.94
CA ALA A 63 3.65 -6.76 6.54
C ALA A 63 3.66 -7.46 5.17
N ILE A 64 4.44 -6.93 4.20
CA ILE A 64 4.65 -7.57 2.89
C ILE A 64 5.35 -8.92 3.08
N ASP A 65 6.45 -8.95 3.82
CA ASP A 65 7.29 -10.15 4.00
C ASP A 65 6.53 -11.26 4.77
N ALA A 66 5.59 -10.87 5.64
CA ALA A 66 4.76 -11.81 6.39
C ALA A 66 3.57 -12.37 5.60
N CYS A 67 3.27 -11.86 4.40
CA CYS A 67 2.11 -12.30 3.61
C CYS A 67 2.37 -13.68 2.98
N PRO A 68 1.71 -14.77 3.44
CA PRO A 68 2.06 -16.13 3.02
C PRO A 68 1.80 -16.40 1.53
N THR A 69 0.80 -15.72 0.97
CA THR A 69 0.40 -15.86 -0.43
C THR A 69 0.98 -14.77 -1.33
N LEU A 70 1.83 -13.89 -0.79
CA LEU A 70 2.39 -12.74 -1.50
C LEU A 70 1.33 -11.79 -2.09
N ALA A 71 0.11 -11.81 -1.56
CA ALA A 71 -0.99 -10.97 -1.99
C ALA A 71 -0.78 -9.48 -1.66
N LEU A 72 -0.12 -9.17 -0.54
CA LEU A 72 0.26 -7.80 -0.18
C LEU A 72 1.64 -7.47 -0.77
N GLN A 73 1.72 -6.40 -1.54
CA GLN A 73 2.94 -5.97 -2.22
C GLN A 73 3.10 -4.46 -2.17
N ARG A 74 4.32 -3.96 -2.39
CA ARG A 74 4.47 -2.55 -2.78
C ARG A 74 3.81 -2.36 -4.12
N ASP A 75 3.01 -1.32 -4.22
CA ASP A 75 2.43 -0.94 -5.48
C ASP A 75 3.55 -0.52 -6.42
N ARG A 76 3.82 -1.34 -7.43
CA ARG A 76 4.65 -0.94 -8.56
C ARG A 76 3.79 -0.01 -9.38
N GLN A 77 3.72 1.25 -8.99
CA GLN A 77 3.30 2.26 -9.95
C GLN A 77 4.32 2.18 -11.10
N ASP A 78 3.93 1.54 -12.20
CA ASP A 78 4.41 1.96 -13.52
C ASP A 78 4.10 3.46 -13.52
N SER A 79 5.15 4.30 -13.44
CA SER A 79 4.99 5.76 -13.51
C SER A 79 3.95 6.04 -14.60
N PRO A 80 2.97 6.93 -14.41
CA PRO A 80 2.19 7.35 -15.56
C PRO A 80 3.24 7.79 -16.58
N ARG A 81 3.28 7.15 -17.75
CA ARG A 81 4.00 7.72 -18.89
C ARG A 81 3.42 9.11 -19.01
N HIS A 82 4.11 10.11 -18.49
CA HIS A 82 3.76 11.49 -18.70
C HIS A 82 4.03 11.70 -20.18
N PRO A 83 3.00 11.89 -21.05
CA PRO A 83 3.31 12.42 -22.36
C PRO A 83 4.01 13.77 -22.10
N PRO A 84 5.16 14.06 -22.77
CA PRO A 84 5.77 15.37 -22.64
C PRO A 84 4.70 16.44 -22.90
N PRO A 85 4.71 17.59 -22.19
CA PRO A 85 3.76 18.65 -22.48
C PRO A 85 3.85 18.92 -23.98
N ALA A 86 2.69 18.89 -24.66
CA ALA A 86 2.64 19.09 -26.10
C ALA A 86 3.41 20.39 -26.40
N ALA A 87 4.55 20.25 -27.07
CA ALA A 87 5.25 21.39 -27.62
C ALA A 87 4.32 21.98 -28.68
N GLY A 88 3.59 23.04 -28.31
CA GLY A 88 2.50 23.59 -29.09
C GLY A 88 2.44 25.09 -28.90
N VAL A 89 3.27 25.76 -29.72
CA VAL A 89 3.18 27.10 -30.33
C VAL A 89 2.49 28.23 -29.56
#